data_AF-A0A5N0V315-F1
#
_entry.id   AF-A0A5N0V315-F1
#
_cell.length_a   1.000
_cell.length_b   1.000
_cell.length_c   1.000
_cell.angle_alpha   90.00
_cell.angle_beta   90.00
_cell.angle_gamma   90.00
#
_symmetry.space_group_name_H-M   'P 1'
#
loop_
_entity.id
_entity.type
_entity.pdbx_description
1 polymer ?
#
loop_
_entity_poly.entity_id
_entity_poly.type
_entity_poly.pdbx_seq_one_letter_code
_entity_poly.pdbx_strand_id
1 'polypeptide(L)'
;MPHPMRAPRERRAHDRRSQRGRRPRHCPPSAVCRHRRSRPPTRPHARGGVTVPSTSSTDLNPSADTRTRQEPRCPEHPTTRNSLAPKAFSGFHDAYGAVLADLLEAPGHISTRGNAGPERLNVSFQLDNPAARLPMFAARRANIVFNLAEVLWFLGGRDDLAMMRYYAPRMSSYSVDGVTIAGAAYGTRMFRAGRGGRSSFDATLDLVRADPDTKRAVIPIFGAHEVGDAEHPDVSCTIAFQLFRRDEQLHGVCYMRANDAFQGLVSDVFSFTVIQELGARMLGLQLGTYTHHVGSMHIADHHLPKARAIVAEAEQAPPRWDVPTMPAGTTRDTVEEVCAQEAQLRANRVTHTVDSLHATGLPVYWQRLVALLEVHRQLVHQPEHRVDEELLEFLDPAHRWLMHRKWPTRITRPRAAGRDVA
;
A
#
# COMPACT_ATOMS: atom_id res chain seq x y z
N MET A 1 25.29 -21.39 53.66
CA MET A 1 24.05 -21.92 54.24
C MET A 1 22.97 -22.02 53.16
N PRO A 2 22.86 -23.15 52.44
CA PRO A 2 21.72 -23.46 51.60
C PRO A 2 21.03 -24.79 51.99
N HIS A 3 19.69 -24.82 51.96
CA HIS A 3 18.78 -25.96 51.67
C HIS A 3 17.38 -25.74 52.33
N PRO A 4 16.29 -26.43 51.90
CA PRO A 4 16.21 -27.43 50.83
C PRO A 4 15.01 -27.34 49.86
N MET A 5 15.19 -28.10 48.78
CA MET A 5 14.20 -28.71 47.89
C MET A 5 12.96 -29.33 48.57
N ARG A 6 11.84 -29.31 47.84
CA ARG A 6 10.91 -30.46 47.76
C ARG A 6 10.27 -30.53 46.35
N ALA A 7 10.44 -31.68 45.71
CA ALA A 7 9.61 -32.18 44.61
C ALA A 7 8.71 -33.33 45.15
N PRO A 8 8.01 -34.11 44.31
CA PRO A 8 6.75 -33.82 43.62
C PRO A 8 5.60 -34.70 44.16
N ARG A 9 4.36 -34.49 43.71
CA ARG A 9 3.28 -35.49 43.89
C ARG A 9 2.59 -35.82 42.56
N GLU A 10 2.51 -37.13 42.34
CA GLU A 10 1.97 -37.82 41.18
C GLU A 10 0.43 -37.89 41.14
N ARG A 11 -0.06 -37.98 39.89
CA ARG A 11 -1.18 -38.78 39.36
C ARG A 11 -2.58 -38.65 39.99
N ARG A 12 -3.55 -38.35 39.12
CA ARG A 12 -4.63 -39.31 38.77
C ARG A 12 -5.25 -38.97 37.42
N ALA A 13 -5.18 -39.93 36.51
CA ALA A 13 -5.98 -40.01 35.31
C ALA A 13 -7.41 -40.46 35.68
N HIS A 14 -8.42 -39.87 35.03
CA HIS A 14 -9.70 -40.53 34.84
C HIS A 14 -10.02 -40.55 33.34
N ASP A 15 -9.83 -41.74 32.78
CA ASP A 15 -10.46 -42.23 31.57
C ASP A 15 -11.90 -42.66 31.90
N ARG A 16 -12.89 -42.25 31.09
CA ARG A 16 -13.78 -43.16 30.34
C ARG A 16 -15.03 -42.47 29.75
N ARG A 17 -15.07 -42.57 28.41
CA ARG A 17 -16.16 -43.09 27.56
C ARG A 17 -17.52 -42.37 27.47
N SER A 18 -17.73 -41.92 26.23
CA SER A 18 -18.86 -42.21 25.34
C SER A 18 -20.28 -41.83 25.78
N GLN A 19 -20.93 -41.02 24.95
CA GLN A 19 -22.24 -41.39 24.42
C GLN A 19 -22.50 -40.74 23.06
N ARG A 20 -22.88 -41.61 22.12
CA ARG A 20 -23.37 -41.33 20.78
C ARG A 20 -24.78 -40.78 20.86
N GLY A 21 -25.11 -39.92 19.91
CA GLY A 21 -26.41 -39.94 19.23
C GLY A 21 -27.36 -38.81 19.61
N ARG A 22 -27.57 -37.89 18.65
CA ARG A 22 -28.86 -37.69 17.97
C ARG A 22 -28.73 -36.52 16.97
N ARG A 23 -28.88 -36.84 15.68
CA ARG A 23 -29.29 -35.88 14.64
C ARG A 23 -30.76 -35.51 14.85
N PRO A 24 -31.19 -34.35 14.35
CA PRO A 24 -32.33 -34.43 13.44
C PRO A 24 -32.23 -33.52 12.20
N ARG A 25 -32.68 -34.12 11.10
CA ARG A 25 -33.58 -33.58 10.05
C ARG A 25 -33.01 -32.63 8.99
N HIS A 26 -32.90 -33.24 7.81
CA HIS A 26 -32.90 -32.65 6.48
C HIS A 26 -34.02 -31.62 6.29
N CYS A 27 -33.63 -30.48 5.70
CA CYS A 27 -34.52 -29.56 5.00
C CYS A 27 -34.47 -29.91 3.49
N PRO A 28 -35.60 -30.01 2.77
CA PRO A 28 -35.58 -30.32 1.34
C PRO A 28 -35.27 -29.06 0.50
N PRO A 29 -34.64 -29.20 -0.68
CA PRO A 29 -34.44 -28.07 -1.59
C PRO A 29 -35.74 -27.79 -2.36
N SER A 30 -36.26 -26.57 -2.23
CA SER A 30 -37.37 -26.06 -3.03
C SER A 30 -36.91 -25.62 -4.41
N ALA A 31 -37.58 -26.19 -5.41
CA ALA A 31 -37.95 -25.62 -6.71
C ALA A 31 -36.86 -24.95 -7.57
N VAL A 32 -36.40 -25.75 -8.53
CA VAL A 32 -35.87 -25.33 -9.83
C VAL A 32 -36.86 -24.38 -10.52
N CYS A 33 -36.55 -23.09 -10.58
CA CYS A 33 -37.26 -22.14 -11.43
C CYS A 33 -36.65 -22.20 -12.85
N ARG A 34 -37.31 -22.92 -13.75
CA ARG A 34 -36.97 -22.96 -15.19
C ARG A 34 -37.32 -21.62 -15.82
N HIS A 35 -36.34 -20.74 -16.01
CA HIS A 35 -36.51 -19.63 -16.95
C HIS A 35 -36.46 -20.16 -18.39
N ARG A 36 -37.63 -20.19 -19.03
CA ARG A 36 -37.81 -20.33 -20.47
C ARG A 36 -36.94 -19.30 -21.19
N ARG A 37 -35.99 -19.76 -22.01
CA ARG A 37 -35.33 -18.95 -23.04
C ARG A 37 -36.34 -18.64 -24.13
N SER A 38 -36.80 -17.41 -24.21
CA SER A 38 -37.50 -16.85 -25.37
C SER A 38 -36.49 -16.60 -26.50
N ARG A 39 -36.73 -17.26 -27.65
CA ARG A 39 -36.02 -17.01 -28.92
C ARG A 39 -36.26 -15.57 -29.42
N PRO A 40 -35.29 -14.92 -30.05
CA PRO A 40 -35.52 -13.67 -30.77
C PRO A 40 -36.15 -13.94 -32.14
N PRO A 41 -36.98 -13.03 -32.69
CA PRO A 41 -37.56 -13.21 -34.01
C PRO A 41 -36.56 -12.78 -35.11
N THR A 42 -36.42 -13.66 -36.09
CA THR A 42 -35.79 -13.43 -37.40
C THR A 42 -36.61 -12.47 -38.26
N ARG A 43 -35.93 -11.55 -38.97
CA ARG A 43 -36.46 -10.91 -40.19
C ARG A 43 -35.36 -10.80 -41.26
N PRO A 44 -35.74 -10.76 -42.56
CA PRO A 44 -35.00 -11.41 -43.62
C PRO A 44 -34.17 -10.46 -44.50
N HIS A 45 -33.23 -11.07 -45.23
CA HIS A 45 -32.43 -10.48 -46.30
C HIS A 45 -33.28 -9.88 -47.43
N ALA A 46 -32.86 -8.71 -47.93
CA ALA A 46 -33.14 -8.25 -49.27
C ALA A 46 -31.83 -7.84 -49.96
N ARG A 47 -31.59 -8.42 -51.13
CA ARG A 47 -30.51 -8.08 -52.06
C ARG A 47 -30.92 -6.85 -52.88
N GLY A 48 -29.95 -6.01 -53.22
CA GLY A 48 -30.09 -4.98 -54.24
C GLY A 48 -28.75 -4.26 -54.42
N GLY A 49 -27.97 -4.67 -55.42
CA GLY A 49 -26.80 -3.91 -55.86
C GLY A 49 -27.21 -2.75 -56.75
N VAL A 50 -26.27 -1.83 -57.01
CA VAL A 50 -25.94 -1.24 -58.33
C VAL A 50 -24.82 -0.21 -58.13
N THR A 51 -23.71 -0.52 -58.81
CA THR A 51 -22.61 0.26 -59.40
C THR A 51 -22.37 1.74 -59.10
N VAL A 52 -21.09 2.02 -58.83
CA VAL A 52 -20.35 3.28 -58.95
C VAL A 52 -20.14 3.66 -60.44
N PRO A 53 -19.96 4.95 -60.77
CA PRO A 53 -18.78 5.27 -61.57
C PRO A 53 -17.98 6.48 -61.08
N SER A 54 -16.67 6.32 -61.26
CA SER A 54 -15.58 7.28 -61.19
C SER A 54 -15.62 8.36 -62.28
N THR A 55 -15.06 9.53 -62.02
CA THR A 55 -14.19 10.26 -62.98
C THR A 55 -13.25 11.24 -62.27
N SER A 56 -12.11 11.42 -62.92
CA SER A 56 -10.84 12.03 -62.55
C SER A 56 -10.70 13.54 -62.80
N SER A 57 -9.70 14.13 -62.12
CA SER A 57 -8.70 15.09 -62.64
C SER A 57 -9.16 16.50 -63.06
N THR A 58 -8.69 17.56 -62.38
CA THR A 58 -7.66 18.49 -62.90
C THR A 58 -7.19 19.51 -61.84
N ASP A 59 -5.88 19.74 -61.79
CA ASP A 59 -5.21 20.87 -61.12
C ASP A 59 -5.63 22.23 -61.71
N LEU A 60 -5.62 23.29 -60.89
CA LEU A 60 -5.11 24.63 -61.21
C LEU A 60 -5.40 25.61 -60.04
N ASN A 61 -4.35 26.22 -59.51
CA ASN A 61 -4.38 27.43 -58.67
C ASN A 61 -3.95 28.60 -59.58
N PRO A 62 -4.57 29.79 -59.51
CA PRO A 62 -3.97 30.83 -58.66
C PRO A 62 -4.96 31.85 -58.03
N SER A 63 -4.62 32.27 -56.81
CA SER A 63 -4.69 33.65 -56.27
C SER A 63 -5.91 34.54 -56.61
N ALA A 64 -6.74 34.86 -55.60
CA ALA A 64 -6.87 36.21 -55.02
C ALA A 64 -8.08 36.33 -54.09
N ASP A 65 -7.85 37.06 -52.99
CA ASP A 65 -8.81 37.87 -52.23
C ASP A 65 -9.92 37.15 -51.42
N THR A 66 -9.60 36.79 -50.18
CA THR A 66 -10.61 36.57 -49.12
C THR A 66 -10.35 37.49 -47.95
N ARG A 67 -11.12 38.59 -47.89
CA ARG A 67 -11.37 39.34 -46.65
C ARG A 67 -12.04 38.41 -45.65
N THR A 68 -11.29 37.92 -44.68
CA THR A 68 -11.80 37.18 -43.52
C THR A 68 -12.71 38.09 -42.68
N ARG A 69 -14.02 37.84 -42.74
CA ARG A 69 -14.98 38.28 -41.74
C ARG A 69 -14.65 37.53 -40.44
N GLN A 70 -14.08 38.22 -39.45
CA GLN A 70 -13.95 37.68 -38.10
C GLN A 70 -15.35 37.63 -37.46
N GLU A 71 -15.86 36.43 -37.25
CA GLU A 71 -17.00 36.22 -36.35
C GLU A 71 -16.60 36.60 -34.91
N PRO A 72 -17.48 37.24 -34.14
CA PRO A 72 -17.17 37.61 -32.77
C PRO A 72 -17.01 36.33 -31.94
N ARG A 73 -15.79 36.08 -31.44
CA ARG A 73 -15.52 35.01 -30.48
C ARG A 73 -16.35 35.28 -29.21
N CYS A 74 -17.27 34.38 -28.89
CA CYS A 74 -17.81 34.31 -27.54
C CYS A 74 -16.65 34.21 -26.55
N PRO A 75 -16.66 34.96 -25.43
CA PRO A 75 -15.64 34.81 -24.41
C PRO A 75 -15.69 33.36 -23.91
N GLU A 76 -14.58 32.63 -24.06
CA GLU A 76 -14.38 31.36 -23.40
C GLU A 76 -14.40 31.61 -21.89
N HIS A 77 -15.56 31.41 -21.27
CA HIS A 77 -15.61 31.25 -19.83
C HIS A 77 -14.90 29.94 -19.51
N PRO A 78 -13.84 29.95 -18.66
CA PRO A 78 -13.32 28.72 -18.11
C PRO A 78 -14.42 28.14 -17.22
N THR A 79 -15.27 27.29 -17.79
CA THR A 79 -16.12 26.41 -17.00
C THR A 79 -15.18 25.40 -16.35
N THR A 80 -14.70 25.72 -15.16
CA THR A 80 -14.14 24.73 -14.25
C THR A 80 -15.25 23.71 -14.00
N ARG A 81 -15.28 22.63 -14.78
CA ARG A 81 -16.12 21.47 -14.46
C ARG A 81 -15.61 20.96 -13.12
N ASN A 82 -16.41 21.13 -12.07
CA ASN A 82 -16.15 20.50 -10.78
C ASN A 82 -16.17 18.99 -11.00
N SER A 83 -14.98 18.39 -11.04
CA SER A 83 -14.82 16.95 -11.13
C SER A 83 -15.25 16.32 -9.80
N LEU A 84 -15.99 15.20 -9.88
CA LEU A 84 -16.28 14.36 -8.72
C LEU A 84 -15.12 13.42 -8.38
N ALA A 85 -14.07 13.39 -9.20
CA ALA A 85 -12.88 12.59 -8.94
C ALA A 85 -12.10 13.15 -7.74
N PRO A 86 -11.42 12.29 -6.97
CA PRO A 86 -10.50 12.73 -5.93
C PRO A 86 -9.47 13.71 -6.47
N LYS A 87 -9.02 14.64 -5.62
CA LYS A 87 -7.92 15.54 -5.97
C LYS A 87 -6.66 14.72 -6.25
N ALA A 88 -6.02 14.97 -7.39
CA ALA A 88 -4.79 14.33 -7.80
C ALA A 88 -3.56 15.08 -7.28
N PHE A 89 -2.52 14.33 -6.94
CA PHE A 89 -1.22 14.81 -6.47
C PHE A 89 -0.11 14.09 -7.21
N SER A 90 1.03 14.78 -7.40
CA SER A 90 2.19 14.21 -8.08
C SER A 90 2.74 12.97 -7.37
N GLY A 91 2.68 12.96 -6.04
CA GLY A 91 3.13 11.87 -5.18
C GLY A 91 2.60 12.02 -3.75
N PHE A 92 2.96 11.07 -2.90
CA PHE A 92 2.43 10.99 -1.54
C PHE A 92 2.90 12.14 -0.64
N HIS A 93 4.08 12.72 -0.88
CA HIS A 93 4.56 13.87 -0.11
C HIS A 93 3.55 15.03 -0.12
N ASP A 94 3.11 15.45 -1.31
CA ASP A 94 2.16 16.56 -1.48
C ASP A 94 0.77 16.20 -0.91
N ALA A 95 0.31 14.97 -1.19
CA ALA A 95 -0.98 14.49 -0.70
C ALA A 95 -1.02 14.44 0.84
N TYR A 96 0.05 13.96 1.47
CA TYR A 96 0.17 13.87 2.91
C TYR A 96 0.12 15.25 3.58
N GLY A 97 0.88 16.22 3.06
CA GLY A 97 0.83 17.60 3.56
C GLY A 97 -0.58 18.20 3.45
N ALA A 98 -1.25 17.98 2.31
CA ALA A 98 -2.61 18.46 2.09
C ALA A 98 -3.64 17.80 3.03
N VAL A 99 -3.54 16.50 3.29
CA VAL A 99 -4.42 15.79 4.24
C VAL A 99 -4.24 16.34 5.66
N LEU A 100 -2.99 16.59 6.09
CA LEU A 100 -2.75 17.17 7.41
C LEU A 100 -3.27 18.60 7.53
N ALA A 101 -3.09 19.43 6.50
CA ALA A 101 -3.64 20.78 6.47
C ALA A 101 -5.18 20.76 6.56
N ASP A 102 -5.83 19.88 5.81
CA ASP A 102 -7.29 19.75 5.82
C ASP A 102 -7.85 19.28 7.17
N LEU A 103 -7.12 18.41 7.87
CA LEU A 103 -7.48 17.96 9.22
C LEU A 103 -7.28 19.01 10.31
N LEU A 104 -6.27 19.88 10.18
CA LEU A 104 -6.07 20.96 11.14
C LEU A 104 -7.23 21.97 11.14
N GLU A 105 -7.90 22.11 10.00
CA GLU A 105 -9.09 22.95 9.82
C GLU A 105 -10.40 22.13 9.87
N ALA A 106 -10.35 20.87 10.30
CA ALA A 106 -11.53 20.04 10.33
C ALA A 106 -12.51 20.48 11.44
N PRO A 107 -13.82 20.61 11.12
CA PRO A 107 -14.81 20.98 12.12
C PRO A 107 -15.19 19.81 13.04
N GLY A 108 -14.95 18.58 12.60
CA GLY A 108 -15.25 17.36 13.35
C GLY A 108 -14.18 17.07 14.40
N HIS A 109 -14.60 16.62 15.57
CA HIS A 109 -13.71 16.17 16.63
C HIS A 109 -14.27 14.87 17.21
N ILE A 110 -13.40 13.87 17.35
CA ILE A 110 -13.76 12.57 17.90
C ILE A 110 -12.94 12.28 19.15
N SER A 111 -13.44 11.37 19.96
CA SER A 111 -12.67 10.75 21.03
C SER A 111 -12.97 9.26 21.05
N THR A 112 -12.10 8.49 20.42
CA THR A 112 -12.26 7.04 20.30
C THR A 112 -11.11 6.33 20.99
N ARG A 113 -11.42 5.41 21.92
CA ARG A 113 -10.41 4.58 22.63
C ARG A 113 -9.29 5.40 23.28
N GLY A 114 -9.62 6.59 23.81
CA GLY A 114 -8.66 7.48 24.46
C GLY A 114 -7.81 8.35 23.53
N ASN A 115 -8.05 8.30 22.22
CA ASN A 115 -7.44 9.18 21.23
C ASN A 115 -8.46 10.24 20.80
N ALA A 116 -8.43 11.39 21.47
CA ALA A 116 -9.15 12.58 21.04
C ALA A 116 -8.39 13.29 19.91
N GLY A 117 -9.13 13.91 18.99
CA GLY A 117 -8.54 14.66 17.90
C GLY A 117 -9.51 15.01 16.77
N PRO A 118 -9.10 15.91 15.85
CA PRO A 118 -9.92 16.29 14.72
C PRO A 118 -10.13 15.12 13.75
N GLU A 119 -11.30 15.11 13.13
CA GLU A 119 -11.76 14.11 12.16
C GLU A 119 -12.39 14.80 10.96
N ARG A 120 -12.17 14.20 9.79
CA ARG A 120 -12.95 14.46 8.60
C ARG A 120 -13.45 13.16 7.96
N LEU A 121 -14.72 13.17 7.58
CA LEU A 121 -15.36 12.04 6.94
C LEU A 121 -15.15 12.06 5.42
N ASN A 122 -15.05 10.87 4.83
CA ASN A 122 -15.01 10.62 3.39
C ASN A 122 -13.85 11.32 2.65
N VAL A 123 -12.67 11.36 3.27
CA VAL A 123 -11.47 11.92 2.65
C VAL A 123 -10.98 11.00 1.53
N SER A 124 -10.67 11.59 0.38
CA SER A 124 -10.14 10.86 -0.78
C SER A 124 -9.08 11.66 -1.53
N PHE A 125 -8.03 11.00 -2.00
CA PHE A 125 -7.02 11.59 -2.88
C PHE A 125 -6.47 10.57 -3.87
N GLN A 126 -5.89 11.05 -4.97
CA GLN A 126 -5.21 10.25 -5.98
C GLN A 126 -3.73 10.63 -6.05
N LEU A 127 -2.86 9.64 -6.27
CA LEU A 127 -1.46 9.81 -6.60
C LEU A 127 -1.25 9.44 -8.07
N ASP A 128 -0.67 10.37 -8.83
CA ASP A 128 -0.34 10.14 -10.25
C ASP A 128 0.94 9.33 -10.39
N ASN A 129 1.89 9.46 -9.45
CA ASN A 129 3.05 8.59 -9.33
C ASN A 129 3.07 7.87 -7.96
N PRO A 130 2.49 6.66 -7.86
CA PRO A 130 2.51 5.88 -6.61
C PRO A 130 3.89 5.37 -6.20
N ALA A 131 4.91 5.46 -7.07
CA ALA A 131 6.28 5.17 -6.67
C ALA A 131 6.87 6.29 -5.79
N ALA A 132 6.38 7.53 -5.92
CA ALA A 132 6.73 8.68 -5.08
C ALA A 132 6.03 8.62 -3.71
N ARG A 133 6.27 7.53 -2.96
CA ARG A 133 5.50 7.12 -1.76
C ARG A 133 6.07 7.58 -0.42
N LEU A 134 7.08 8.45 -0.42
CA LEU A 134 7.78 8.87 0.80
C LEU A 134 7.38 10.28 1.23
N PRO A 135 6.90 10.49 2.48
CA PRO A 135 6.67 11.82 3.01
C PRO A 135 8.00 12.41 3.51
N MET A 136 8.66 13.18 2.64
CA MET A 136 9.96 13.81 2.90
C MET A 136 9.90 15.05 3.81
N PHE A 137 9.21 14.95 4.95
CA PHE A 137 9.13 16.01 5.96
C PHE A 137 10.07 15.72 7.14
N ALA A 138 10.97 16.65 7.44
CA ALA A 138 11.91 16.56 8.56
C ALA A 138 11.16 16.52 9.90
N ALA A 139 10.07 17.28 10.03
CA ALA A 139 9.22 17.28 11.21
C ALA A 139 8.52 15.92 11.43
N ARG A 140 8.27 15.15 10.36
CA ARG A 140 7.60 13.85 10.44
C ARG A 140 8.50 12.76 10.99
N ARG A 141 9.82 12.81 10.71
CA ARG A 141 10.80 11.76 11.05
C ARG A 141 10.27 10.36 10.68
N ALA A 142 9.82 10.21 9.44
CA ALA A 142 9.27 8.95 8.95
C ALA A 142 10.30 7.82 9.08
N ASN A 143 9.84 6.62 9.47
CA ASN A 143 10.70 5.46 9.68
C ASN A 143 10.62 4.55 8.45
N ILE A 144 11.51 4.76 7.49
CA ILE A 144 11.54 3.97 6.25
C ILE A 144 11.81 2.48 6.48
N VAL A 145 12.58 2.13 7.52
CA VAL A 145 12.83 0.71 7.86
C VAL A 145 11.53 0.05 8.30
N PHE A 146 10.73 0.72 9.13
CA PHE A 146 9.43 0.19 9.54
C PHE A 146 8.49 0.02 8.34
N ASN A 147 8.42 1.02 7.45
CA ASN A 147 7.59 0.93 6.25
C ASN A 147 8.01 -0.26 5.37
N LEU A 148 9.32 -0.49 5.19
CA LEU A 148 9.83 -1.66 4.47
C LEU A 148 9.50 -2.97 5.19
N ALA A 149 9.73 -3.03 6.50
CA ALA A 149 9.46 -4.23 7.30
C ALA A 149 7.98 -4.61 7.29
N GLU A 150 7.08 -3.63 7.38
CA GLU A 150 5.63 -3.86 7.35
C GLU A 150 5.19 -4.44 6.01
N VAL A 151 5.65 -3.87 4.87
CA VAL A 151 5.27 -4.43 3.58
C VAL A 151 5.88 -5.82 3.35
N LEU A 152 7.11 -6.10 3.82
CA LEU A 152 7.67 -7.45 3.77
C LEU A 152 6.89 -8.43 4.65
N TRP A 153 6.42 -7.98 5.82
CA TRP A 153 5.56 -8.76 6.70
C TRP A 153 4.22 -9.10 6.02
N PHE A 154 3.63 -8.14 5.29
CA PHE A 154 2.45 -8.39 4.46
C PHE A 154 2.73 -9.37 3.33
N LEU A 155 3.76 -9.13 2.52
CA LEU A 155 4.13 -9.96 1.37
C LEU A 155 4.45 -11.41 1.79
N GLY A 156 5.04 -11.60 2.97
CA GLY A 156 5.28 -12.91 3.58
C GLY A 156 4.03 -13.57 4.18
N GLY A 157 2.86 -12.94 4.13
CA GLY A 157 1.62 -13.46 4.70
C GLY A 157 1.68 -13.68 6.21
N ARG A 158 2.43 -12.84 6.92
CA ARG A 158 2.76 -13.02 8.34
C ARG A 158 1.73 -12.35 9.25
N ASP A 159 1.63 -12.86 10.48
CA ASP A 159 0.88 -12.28 11.62
C ASP A 159 1.71 -12.24 12.91
N ASP A 160 2.98 -12.64 12.88
CA ASP A 160 3.78 -12.73 14.10
C ASP A 160 4.18 -11.35 14.63
N LEU A 161 3.89 -11.13 15.92
CA LEU A 161 4.34 -9.94 16.65
C LEU A 161 5.87 -9.89 16.72
N ALA A 162 6.54 -11.05 16.74
CA ALA A 162 7.99 -11.12 16.93
C ALA A 162 8.77 -10.31 15.88
N MET A 163 8.40 -10.40 14.59
CA MET A 163 8.97 -9.56 13.54
C MET A 163 8.63 -8.09 13.74
N MET A 164 7.35 -7.75 13.90
CA MET A 164 6.94 -6.34 13.97
C MET A 164 7.46 -5.61 15.21
N ARG A 165 7.59 -6.30 16.35
CA ARG A 165 8.15 -5.75 17.59
C ARG A 165 9.62 -5.34 17.44
N TYR A 166 10.37 -6.00 16.55
CA TYR A 166 11.77 -5.65 16.28
C TYR A 166 11.90 -4.25 15.65
N TYR A 167 11.02 -3.94 14.68
CA TYR A 167 11.05 -2.67 13.95
C TYR A 167 10.21 -1.56 14.61
N ALA A 168 9.15 -1.95 15.32
CA ALA A 168 8.25 -1.07 16.04
C ALA A 168 7.77 -1.73 17.35
N PRO A 169 8.47 -1.53 18.48
CA PRO A 169 8.11 -2.14 19.76
C PRO A 169 6.67 -1.87 20.22
N ARG A 170 6.09 -0.72 19.82
CA ARG A 170 4.70 -0.35 20.07
C ARG A 170 3.68 -1.29 19.46
N MET A 171 4.03 -2.08 18.44
CA MET A 171 3.12 -3.07 17.85
C MET A 171 2.60 -4.09 18.87
N SER A 172 3.28 -4.23 20.01
CA SER A 172 2.85 -5.07 21.13
C SER A 172 1.49 -4.65 21.71
N SER A 173 1.05 -3.39 21.57
CA SER A 173 -0.27 -2.94 22.04
C SER A 173 -1.44 -3.47 21.20
N TYR A 174 -1.18 -3.98 20.00
CA TYR A 174 -2.20 -4.54 19.09
C TYR A 174 -2.32 -6.06 19.22
N SER A 175 -1.44 -6.71 20.00
CA SER A 175 -1.44 -8.15 20.21
C SER A 175 -2.10 -8.51 21.53
N VAL A 176 -3.18 -9.30 21.46
CA VAL A 176 -3.91 -9.79 22.65
C VAL A 176 -3.20 -10.96 23.30
N ASP A 177 -2.66 -11.87 22.49
CA ASP A 177 -2.00 -13.10 22.93
C ASP A 177 -0.49 -12.92 23.17
N GLY A 178 0.08 -11.76 22.82
CA GLY A 178 1.51 -11.47 22.88
C GLY A 178 2.35 -12.22 21.84
N VAL A 179 1.72 -12.87 20.85
CA VAL A 179 2.37 -13.71 19.84
C VAL A 179 1.99 -13.27 18.44
N THR A 180 0.71 -12.95 18.20
CA THR A 180 0.16 -12.59 16.90
C THR A 180 -0.54 -11.23 16.92
N ILE A 181 -0.63 -10.62 15.75
CA ILE A 181 -1.41 -9.41 15.47
C ILE A 181 -2.56 -9.84 14.54
N ALA A 182 -3.76 -9.33 14.75
CA ALA A 182 -4.96 -9.80 14.05
C ALA A 182 -5.37 -8.82 12.93
N GLY A 183 -6.14 -7.78 13.27
CA GLY A 183 -6.68 -6.80 12.34
C GLY A 183 -5.62 -6.06 11.52
N ALA A 184 -4.48 -5.70 12.11
CA ALA A 184 -3.41 -5.02 11.40
C ALA A 184 -2.56 -5.96 10.52
N ALA A 185 -2.73 -7.28 10.63
CA ALA A 185 -1.99 -8.29 9.85
C ALA A 185 -2.60 -8.54 8.46
N TYR A 186 -2.62 -7.50 7.61
CA TYR A 186 -3.23 -7.57 6.26
C TYR A 186 -2.65 -8.68 5.38
N GLY A 187 -1.37 -9.02 5.57
CA GLY A 187 -0.70 -10.11 4.87
C GLY A 187 -1.45 -11.44 4.95
N THR A 188 -2.07 -11.72 6.10
CA THR A 188 -2.85 -12.95 6.29
C THR A 188 -4.07 -13.04 5.38
N ARG A 189 -4.64 -11.91 4.98
CA ARG A 189 -5.82 -11.82 4.10
C ARG A 189 -5.43 -11.75 2.62
N MET A 190 -4.31 -11.09 2.34
CA MET A 190 -3.85 -10.82 0.98
C MET A 190 -3.00 -11.97 0.41
N PHE A 191 -2.05 -12.49 1.18
CA PHE A 191 -0.95 -13.33 0.68
C PHE A 191 -0.93 -14.76 1.21
N ARG A 192 -1.65 -15.10 2.29
CA ARG A 192 -1.83 -16.51 2.68
C ARG A 192 -2.70 -17.24 1.66
N ALA A 193 -2.31 -18.46 1.34
CA ALA A 193 -3.08 -19.34 0.48
C ALA A 193 -4.43 -19.69 1.14
N GLY A 194 -5.53 -19.50 0.40
CA GLY A 194 -6.85 -19.91 0.83
C GLY A 194 -7.12 -21.40 0.60
N ARG A 195 -8.39 -21.82 0.79
CA ARG A 195 -8.89 -23.15 0.41
C ARG A 195 -8.84 -23.30 -1.11
N GLY A 196 -7.71 -23.77 -1.62
CA GLY A 196 -7.41 -23.82 -3.05
C GLY A 196 -5.94 -23.55 -3.40
N GLY A 197 -5.10 -23.23 -2.40
CA GLY A 197 -3.66 -23.09 -2.58
C GLY A 197 -3.20 -21.77 -3.20
N ARG A 198 -4.13 -20.91 -3.66
CA ARG A 198 -3.84 -19.55 -4.12
C ARG A 198 -4.19 -18.50 -3.07
N SER A 199 -3.40 -17.44 -3.01
CA SER A 199 -3.70 -16.26 -2.22
C SER A 199 -4.75 -15.37 -2.89
N SER A 200 -5.38 -14.48 -2.12
CA SER A 200 -6.33 -13.48 -2.65
C SER A 200 -5.67 -12.54 -3.66
N PHE A 201 -4.41 -12.18 -3.42
CA PHE A 201 -3.62 -11.38 -4.34
C PHE A 201 -3.39 -12.11 -5.67
N ASP A 202 -2.94 -13.37 -5.63
CA ASP A 202 -2.71 -14.14 -6.87
C ASP A 202 -3.99 -14.32 -7.67
N ALA A 203 -5.09 -14.68 -7.00
CA ALA A 203 -6.40 -14.81 -7.64
C ALA A 203 -6.87 -13.49 -8.28
N THR A 204 -6.56 -12.36 -7.65
CA THR A 204 -6.85 -11.03 -8.20
C THR A 204 -6.02 -10.74 -9.45
N LEU A 205 -4.73 -11.06 -9.44
CA LEU A 205 -3.88 -10.92 -10.63
C LEU A 205 -4.36 -11.82 -11.78
N ASP A 206 -4.81 -13.04 -11.49
CA ASP A 206 -5.38 -13.92 -12.51
C ASP A 206 -6.63 -13.33 -13.17
N LEU A 207 -7.49 -12.67 -12.39
CA LEU A 207 -8.65 -11.97 -12.93
C LEU A 207 -8.24 -10.84 -13.88
N VAL A 208 -7.22 -10.05 -13.51
CA VAL A 208 -6.69 -8.97 -14.36
C VAL A 208 -6.05 -9.52 -15.64
N ARG A 209 -5.38 -10.68 -15.57
CA ARG A 209 -4.82 -11.35 -16.76
C ARG A 209 -5.91 -11.87 -17.70
N ALA A 210 -6.94 -12.50 -17.13
CA ALA A 210 -8.01 -13.14 -17.90
C ALA A 210 -8.96 -12.14 -18.56
N ASP A 211 -9.23 -11.02 -17.89
CA ASP A 211 -10.12 -9.96 -18.36
C ASP A 211 -9.51 -8.60 -18.02
N PRO A 212 -8.81 -7.93 -18.98
CA PRO A 212 -8.21 -6.62 -18.77
C PRO A 212 -9.20 -5.56 -18.27
N ASP A 213 -10.48 -5.66 -18.67
CA ASP A 213 -11.51 -4.70 -18.29
C ASP A 213 -12.23 -5.06 -17.00
N THR A 214 -11.80 -6.14 -16.32
CA THR A 214 -12.43 -6.63 -15.11
C THR A 214 -12.60 -5.53 -14.08
N LYS A 215 -13.79 -5.53 -13.47
CA LYS A 215 -14.12 -4.70 -12.30
C LYS A 215 -14.14 -5.54 -11.01
N ARG A 216 -13.76 -6.82 -11.11
CA ARG A 216 -13.89 -7.83 -10.04
C ARG A 216 -12.58 -8.12 -9.31
N ALA A 217 -11.47 -7.53 -9.75
CA ALA A 217 -10.17 -7.70 -9.14
C ALA A 217 -10.07 -6.94 -7.80
N VAL A 218 -10.73 -7.48 -6.77
CA VAL A 218 -10.82 -6.91 -5.42
C VAL A 218 -10.28 -7.90 -4.40
N ILE A 219 -9.38 -7.43 -3.55
CA ILE A 219 -8.81 -8.16 -2.41
C ILE A 219 -9.52 -7.67 -1.14
N PRO A 220 -10.45 -8.45 -0.57
CA PRO A 220 -11.08 -8.10 0.70
C PRO A 220 -10.09 -8.29 1.85
N ILE A 221 -10.05 -7.30 2.77
CA ILE A 221 -9.21 -7.33 3.97
C ILE A 221 -10.11 -7.44 5.20
N PHE A 222 -11.02 -6.49 5.41
CA PHE A 222 -12.00 -6.56 6.48
C PHE A 222 -13.00 -7.71 6.24
N GLY A 223 -13.17 -8.57 7.25
CA GLY A 223 -14.11 -9.69 7.21
C GLY A 223 -15.35 -9.47 8.07
N ALA A 224 -16.46 -10.11 7.69
CA ALA A 224 -17.72 -10.05 8.47
C ALA A 224 -17.55 -10.57 9.92
N HIS A 225 -16.60 -11.47 10.16
CA HIS A 225 -16.29 -11.98 11.50
C HIS A 225 -15.64 -10.95 12.42
N GLU A 226 -15.16 -9.82 11.89
CA GLU A 226 -14.61 -8.72 12.67
C GLU A 226 -15.69 -7.72 13.12
N VAL A 227 -16.93 -7.88 12.65
CA VAL A 227 -18.06 -7.05 13.07
C VAL A 227 -18.53 -7.49 14.45
N GLY A 228 -18.68 -6.53 15.37
CA GLY A 228 -19.29 -6.77 16.69
C GLY A 228 -18.31 -7.22 17.78
N ASP A 229 -17.03 -7.40 17.46
CA ASP A 229 -15.99 -7.68 18.45
C ASP A 229 -15.43 -6.36 19.02
N ALA A 230 -16.23 -5.70 19.85
CA ALA A 230 -15.90 -4.38 20.41
C ALA A 230 -14.67 -4.41 21.33
N GLU A 231 -14.41 -5.56 21.95
CA GLU A 231 -13.31 -5.80 22.88
C GLU A 231 -11.99 -6.14 22.18
N HIS A 232 -12.01 -6.52 20.89
CA HIS A 232 -10.77 -6.75 20.15
C HIS A 232 -10.04 -5.43 19.92
N PRO A 233 -8.80 -5.28 20.43
CA PRO A 233 -8.04 -4.04 20.27
C PRO A 233 -7.63 -3.77 18.82
N ASP A 234 -7.73 -4.77 17.94
CA ASP A 234 -7.11 -4.80 16.62
C ASP A 234 -8.07 -5.37 15.57
N VAL A 235 -8.91 -4.49 15.02
CA VAL A 235 -9.86 -4.77 13.94
C VAL A 235 -9.36 -4.07 12.67
N SER A 236 -9.33 -4.76 11.53
CA SER A 236 -8.81 -4.20 10.29
C SER A 236 -9.48 -2.86 9.97
N CYS A 237 -8.68 -1.82 9.72
CA CYS A 237 -9.20 -0.53 9.27
C CYS A 237 -9.28 -0.43 7.74
N THR A 238 -8.53 -1.26 7.02
CA THR A 238 -8.71 -1.46 5.57
C THR A 238 -9.85 -2.42 5.27
N ILE A 239 -10.75 -1.99 4.39
CA ILE A 239 -11.88 -2.78 3.90
C ILE A 239 -11.42 -3.67 2.74
N ALA A 240 -10.86 -3.07 1.70
CA ALA A 240 -10.44 -3.77 0.50
C ALA A 240 -9.38 -3.01 -0.29
N PHE A 241 -8.65 -3.73 -1.13
CA PHE A 241 -7.75 -3.19 -2.13
C PHE A 241 -8.15 -3.68 -3.52
N GLN A 242 -8.40 -2.78 -4.46
CA GLN A 242 -8.89 -3.09 -5.79
C GLN A 242 -7.85 -2.72 -6.85
N LEU A 243 -7.74 -3.55 -7.88
CA LEU A 243 -6.83 -3.35 -9.00
C LEU A 243 -7.61 -3.23 -10.31
N PHE A 244 -7.17 -2.34 -11.19
CA PHE A 244 -7.69 -2.20 -12.56
C PHE A 244 -6.54 -2.16 -13.55
N ARG A 245 -6.64 -2.90 -14.66
CA ARG A 245 -5.76 -2.68 -15.81
C ARG A 245 -6.44 -1.73 -16.78
N ARG A 246 -5.86 -0.57 -17.07
CA ARG A 246 -6.35 0.36 -18.11
C ARG A 246 -5.15 0.91 -18.85
N ASP A 247 -5.23 0.99 -20.17
CA ASP A 247 -4.14 1.54 -21.01
C ASP A 247 -2.74 0.99 -20.65
N GLU A 248 -2.64 -0.35 -20.52
CA GLU A 248 -1.41 -1.07 -20.11
C GLU A 248 -0.80 -0.65 -18.76
N GLN A 249 -1.58 0.01 -17.92
CA GLN A 249 -1.23 0.43 -16.57
C GLN A 249 -2.08 -0.30 -15.53
N LEU A 250 -1.47 -0.65 -14.41
CA LEU A 250 -2.17 -1.18 -13.24
C LEU A 250 -2.47 -0.06 -12.25
N HIS A 251 -3.75 0.29 -12.12
CA HIS A 251 -4.27 1.26 -11.16
C HIS A 251 -4.69 0.55 -9.87
N GLY A 252 -4.47 1.18 -8.73
CA GLY A 252 -4.81 0.68 -7.40
C GLY A 252 -5.80 1.59 -6.68
N VAL A 253 -6.76 1.00 -5.97
CA VAL A 253 -7.71 1.73 -5.12
C VAL A 253 -7.80 1.08 -3.76
N CYS A 254 -7.47 1.82 -2.70
CA CYS A 254 -7.57 1.38 -1.32
C CYS A 254 -8.83 1.98 -0.67
N TYR A 255 -9.61 1.12 -0.01
CA TYR A 255 -10.80 1.51 0.75
C TYR A 255 -10.58 1.22 2.22
N MET A 256 -10.65 2.25 3.06
CA MET A 256 -10.48 2.14 4.50
C MET A 256 -11.70 2.71 5.23
N ARG A 257 -12.15 2.05 6.30
CA ARG A 257 -13.19 2.59 7.17
C ARG A 257 -12.67 3.73 8.03
N ALA A 258 -11.38 3.69 8.39
CA ALA A 258 -10.72 4.71 9.19
C ALA A 258 -9.21 4.72 8.94
N ASN A 259 -8.55 5.86 9.08
CA ASN A 259 -7.10 5.95 8.99
C ASN A 259 -6.55 7.11 9.86
N ASP A 260 -5.52 6.81 10.67
CA ASP A 260 -4.76 7.83 11.40
C ASP A 260 -3.83 8.53 10.41
N ALA A 261 -4.10 9.79 10.12
CA ALA A 261 -3.39 10.58 9.14
C ALA A 261 -1.94 10.85 9.49
N PHE A 262 -1.53 10.75 10.76
CA PHE A 262 -0.16 11.00 11.17
C PHE A 262 0.67 9.72 11.20
N GLN A 263 0.12 8.65 11.80
CA GLN A 263 0.82 7.37 11.97
C GLN A 263 0.53 6.40 10.85
N GLY A 264 -0.73 5.96 10.71
CA GLY A 264 -1.12 4.85 9.83
C GLY A 264 -0.99 5.18 8.34
N LEU A 265 -1.48 6.36 7.92
CA LEU A 265 -1.52 6.76 6.51
C LEU A 265 -0.15 6.65 5.82
N VAL A 266 0.94 6.94 6.54
CA VAL A 266 2.31 6.85 6.00
C VAL A 266 2.69 5.42 5.64
N SER A 267 2.43 4.45 6.51
CA SER A 267 2.80 3.06 6.26
C SER A 267 1.78 2.35 5.38
N ASP A 268 0.49 2.67 5.51
CA ASP A 268 -0.58 2.16 4.64
C ASP A 268 -0.33 2.53 3.16
N VAL A 269 -0.13 3.82 2.85
CA VAL A 269 0.12 4.24 1.46
C VAL A 269 1.42 3.64 0.93
N PHE A 270 2.48 3.59 1.76
CA PHE A 270 3.71 2.93 1.36
C PHE A 270 3.47 1.46 0.99
N SER A 271 2.81 0.70 1.87
CA SER A 271 2.55 -0.72 1.70
C SER A 271 1.67 -1.02 0.49
N PHE A 272 0.53 -0.34 0.34
CA PHE A 272 -0.38 -0.58 -0.79
C PHE A 272 0.22 -0.17 -2.14
N THR A 273 1.01 0.91 -2.19
CA THR A 273 1.65 1.33 -3.45
C THR A 273 2.83 0.44 -3.85
N VAL A 274 3.56 -0.13 -2.88
CA VAL A 274 4.56 -1.19 -3.16
C VAL A 274 3.87 -2.46 -3.65
N ILE A 275 2.77 -2.88 -3.02
CA ILE A 275 1.99 -4.05 -3.44
C ILE A 275 1.40 -3.86 -4.85
N GLN A 276 0.90 -2.65 -5.16
CA GLN A 276 0.46 -2.28 -6.51
C GLN A 276 1.61 -2.38 -7.50
N GLU A 277 2.77 -1.81 -7.19
CA GLU A 277 3.94 -1.84 -8.07
C GLU A 277 4.41 -3.27 -8.33
N LEU A 278 4.46 -4.12 -7.30
CA LEU A 278 4.75 -5.54 -7.43
C LEU A 278 3.75 -6.24 -8.37
N GLY A 279 2.45 -5.99 -8.18
CA GLY A 279 1.40 -6.51 -9.05
C GLY A 279 1.59 -6.07 -10.51
N ALA A 280 1.97 -4.82 -10.74
CA ALA A 280 2.25 -4.31 -12.08
C ALA A 280 3.43 -5.06 -12.72
N ARG A 281 4.52 -5.28 -11.96
CA ARG A 281 5.71 -6.02 -12.45
C ARG A 281 5.36 -7.47 -12.79
N MET A 282 4.62 -8.16 -11.91
CA MET A 282 4.18 -9.54 -12.12
C MET A 282 3.19 -9.72 -13.28
N LEU A 283 2.56 -8.64 -13.73
CA LEU A 283 1.67 -8.62 -14.89
C LEU A 283 2.37 -8.12 -16.16
N GLY A 284 3.59 -7.60 -16.07
CA GLY A 284 4.27 -6.94 -17.18
C GLY A 284 3.65 -5.60 -17.57
N LEU A 285 2.96 -4.94 -16.63
CA LEU A 285 2.26 -3.66 -16.84
C LEU A 285 3.07 -2.48 -16.30
N GLN A 286 2.73 -1.29 -16.79
CA GLN A 286 3.18 -0.03 -16.19
C GLN A 286 2.45 0.23 -14.88
N LEU A 287 3.07 1.01 -13.98
CA LEU A 287 2.40 1.46 -12.76
C LEU A 287 1.46 2.63 -13.11
N GLY A 288 0.17 2.45 -12.89
CA GLY A 288 -0.84 3.51 -13.06
C GLY A 288 -1.01 4.35 -11.80
N THR A 289 -2.18 4.97 -11.64
CA THR A 289 -2.52 5.80 -10.48
C THR A 289 -2.86 4.97 -9.24
N TYR A 290 -2.76 5.61 -8.07
CA TYR A 290 -3.23 5.05 -6.79
C TYR A 290 -4.29 5.99 -6.20
N THR A 291 -5.43 5.45 -5.80
CA THR A 291 -6.48 6.23 -5.12
C THR A 291 -6.69 5.69 -3.71
N HIS A 292 -6.82 6.60 -2.75
CA HIS A 292 -7.02 6.28 -1.34
C HIS A 292 -8.35 6.86 -0.88
N HIS A 293 -9.26 6.02 -0.38
CA HIS A 293 -10.57 6.41 0.13
C HIS A 293 -10.69 6.03 1.62
N VAL A 294 -11.04 7.00 2.46
CA VAL A 294 -11.15 6.80 3.91
C VAL A 294 -12.48 7.32 4.43
N GLY A 295 -13.21 6.45 5.14
CA GLY A 295 -14.46 6.81 5.82
C GLY A 295 -14.24 7.84 6.92
N SER A 296 -13.36 7.54 7.89
CA SER A 296 -12.94 8.44 8.97
C SER A 296 -11.44 8.70 8.91
N MET A 297 -11.04 9.86 8.39
CA MET A 297 -9.66 10.32 8.45
C MET A 297 -9.50 11.18 9.70
N HIS A 298 -8.51 10.88 10.55
CA HIS A 298 -8.36 11.56 11.84
C HIS A 298 -6.91 11.70 12.26
N ILE A 299 -6.65 12.56 13.23
CA ILE A 299 -5.33 12.71 13.85
C ILE A 299 -5.49 12.92 15.34
N ALA A 300 -4.71 12.21 16.16
CA ALA A 300 -4.76 12.38 17.61
C ALA A 300 -4.15 13.73 18.07
N ASP A 301 -4.71 14.34 19.11
CA ASP A 301 -4.34 15.67 19.63
C ASP A 301 -2.84 15.82 19.91
N HIS A 302 -2.22 14.78 20.47
CA HIS A 302 -0.80 14.78 20.80
C HIS A 302 0.11 14.83 19.57
N HIS A 303 -0.41 14.58 18.36
CA HIS A 303 0.31 14.75 17.10
C HIS A 303 0.09 16.13 16.46
N LEU A 304 -0.88 16.93 16.88
CA LEU A 304 -1.19 18.23 16.27
C LEU A 304 0.00 19.20 16.22
N PRO A 305 0.86 19.33 17.25
CA PRO A 305 2.04 20.18 17.15
C PRO A 305 2.98 19.76 16.00
N LYS A 306 3.14 18.46 15.76
CA LYS A 306 3.96 17.95 14.65
C LYS A 306 3.28 18.10 13.31
N ALA A 307 1.95 17.93 13.25
CA ALA A 307 1.19 18.17 12.03
C ALA A 307 1.31 19.63 11.57
N ARG A 308 1.18 20.59 12.50
CA ARG A 308 1.41 22.02 12.20
C ARG A 308 2.83 22.29 11.68
N ALA A 309 3.84 21.68 12.29
CA ALA A 309 5.22 21.80 11.80
C ALA A 309 5.42 21.22 10.40
N ILE A 310 4.75 20.11 10.07
CA ILE A 310 4.78 19.52 8.73
C ILE A 310 4.09 20.42 7.70
N VAL A 311 2.93 20.99 8.05
CA VAL A 311 2.20 21.89 7.15
C VAL A 311 3.01 23.16 6.88
N ALA A 312 3.65 23.73 7.91
CA ALA A 312 4.57 24.85 7.73
C ALA A 312 5.82 24.49 6.90
N GLU A 313 6.33 23.25 7.01
CA GLU A 313 7.42 22.74 6.17
C GLU A 313 6.97 22.54 4.70
N ALA A 314 5.71 22.18 4.46
CA ALA A 314 5.14 22.00 3.12
C ALA A 314 4.97 23.31 2.34
N GLU A 315 4.88 24.45 3.04
CA GLU A 315 4.90 25.79 2.44
C GLU A 315 6.31 26.21 1.97
N GLN A 316 7.34 25.51 2.44
CA GLN A 316 8.73 25.69 2.02
C GLN A 316 9.04 24.73 0.87
N ALA A 317 10.09 24.98 0.09
CA ALA A 317 10.51 24.06 -0.97
C ALA A 317 11.24 22.85 -0.34
N PRO A 318 10.61 21.65 -0.27
CA PRO A 318 11.23 20.51 0.37
C PRO A 318 12.26 19.88 -0.57
N PRO A 319 13.27 19.17 -0.02
CA PRO A 319 14.24 18.47 -0.83
C PRO A 319 13.54 17.39 -1.69
N ARG A 320 13.96 17.31 -2.96
CA ARG A 320 13.47 16.33 -3.93
C ARG A 320 14.59 15.37 -4.31
N TRP A 321 14.23 14.11 -4.45
CA TRP A 321 15.12 13.04 -4.91
C TRP A 321 14.44 12.27 -6.03
N ASP A 322 15.25 11.57 -6.81
CA ASP A 322 14.75 10.63 -7.79
C ASP A 322 13.97 9.52 -7.09
N VAL A 323 12.89 9.09 -7.73
CA VAL A 323 12.01 8.05 -7.19
C VAL A 323 12.56 6.69 -7.60
N PRO A 324 13.02 5.84 -6.65
CA PRO A 324 13.48 4.51 -7.00
C PRO A 324 12.29 3.67 -7.47
N THR A 325 12.41 3.11 -8.68
CA THR A 325 11.38 2.25 -9.27
C THR A 325 11.76 0.78 -9.11
N MET A 326 10.76 -0.05 -8.79
CA MET A 326 10.94 -1.48 -8.71
C MET A 326 11.28 -2.03 -10.12
N PRO A 327 12.34 -2.85 -10.26
CA PRO A 327 12.75 -3.37 -11.55
C PRO A 327 11.65 -4.20 -12.23
N ALA A 328 11.53 -4.09 -13.55
CA ALA A 328 10.54 -4.83 -14.34
C ALA A 328 10.66 -6.36 -14.20
N GLY A 329 11.87 -6.87 -13.98
CA GLY A 329 12.13 -8.30 -13.75
C GLY A 329 11.88 -8.78 -12.32
N THR A 330 11.27 -7.98 -11.45
CA THR A 330 10.94 -8.40 -10.08
C THR A 330 9.92 -9.53 -10.11
N THR A 331 10.26 -10.64 -9.45
CA THR A 331 9.39 -11.82 -9.31
C THR A 331 9.03 -12.08 -7.85
N ARG A 332 8.16 -13.08 -7.63
CA ARG A 332 7.89 -13.62 -6.30
C ARG A 332 9.17 -14.10 -5.62
N ASP A 333 10.02 -14.82 -6.34
CA ASP A 333 11.30 -15.33 -5.83
C ASP A 333 12.22 -14.19 -5.36
N THR A 334 12.20 -13.04 -6.04
CA THR A 334 12.94 -11.85 -5.60
C THR A 334 12.47 -11.37 -4.23
N VAL A 335 11.15 -11.32 -4.02
CA VAL A 335 10.54 -10.91 -2.75
C VAL A 335 10.81 -11.95 -1.66
N GLU A 336 10.70 -13.24 -1.98
CA GLU A 336 10.98 -14.34 -1.05
C GLU A 336 12.44 -14.33 -0.59
N GLU A 337 13.38 -14.06 -1.50
CA GLU A 337 14.80 -13.88 -1.15
C GLU A 337 15.00 -12.68 -0.21
N VAL A 338 14.39 -11.53 -0.50
CA VAL A 338 14.50 -10.35 0.38
C VAL A 338 13.89 -10.62 1.76
N CYS A 339 12.76 -11.34 1.83
CA CYS A 339 12.18 -11.81 3.10
C CYS A 339 13.10 -12.78 3.85
N ALA A 340 13.84 -13.65 3.14
CA ALA A 340 14.81 -14.54 3.74
C ALA A 340 16.00 -13.75 4.33
N GLN A 341 16.53 -12.78 3.58
CA GLN A 341 17.59 -11.87 4.05
C GLN A 341 17.13 -11.08 5.29
N GLU A 342 15.92 -10.51 5.27
CA GLU A 342 15.31 -9.84 6.42
C GLU A 342 15.34 -10.73 7.67
N ALA A 343 14.90 -11.99 7.52
CA ALA A 343 14.77 -12.89 8.66
C ALA A 343 16.14 -13.23 9.28
N GLN A 344 17.18 -13.40 8.46
CA GLN A 344 18.54 -13.66 8.93
C GLN A 344 19.16 -12.42 9.59
N LEU A 345 18.94 -11.23 9.01
CA LEU A 345 19.41 -9.95 9.54
C LEU A 345 18.76 -9.64 10.89
N ARG A 346 17.43 -9.71 10.98
CA ARG A 346 16.70 -9.48 12.24
C ARG A 346 17.15 -10.44 13.35
N ALA A 347 17.38 -11.71 13.00
CA ALA A 347 17.92 -12.71 13.92
C ALA A 347 19.42 -12.55 14.23
N ASN A 348 20.08 -11.54 13.65
CA ASN A 348 21.50 -11.26 13.79
C ASN A 348 22.41 -12.45 13.44
N ARG A 349 22.01 -13.23 12.43
CA ARG A 349 22.74 -14.43 11.96
C ARG A 349 23.68 -14.14 10.80
N VAL A 350 23.39 -13.09 10.06
CA VAL A 350 24.20 -12.61 8.93
C VAL A 350 24.42 -11.11 9.08
N THR A 351 25.44 -10.62 8.38
CA THR A 351 25.77 -9.19 8.23
C THR A 351 26.12 -8.95 6.78
N HIS A 352 25.92 -7.72 6.29
CA HIS A 352 26.27 -7.36 4.92
C HIS A 352 27.26 -6.20 4.84
N THR A 353 28.26 -6.34 3.97
CA THR A 353 29.01 -5.25 3.33
C THR A 353 28.41 -4.96 1.94
N VAL A 354 28.81 -3.85 1.30
CA VAL A 354 28.39 -3.52 -0.07
C VAL A 354 28.78 -4.63 -1.06
N ASP A 355 30.00 -5.15 -0.97
CA ASP A 355 30.46 -6.28 -1.79
C ASP A 355 29.58 -7.53 -1.62
N SER A 356 29.22 -7.85 -0.37
CA SER A 356 28.35 -9.00 -0.11
C SER A 356 26.93 -8.80 -0.66
N LEU A 357 26.44 -7.56 -0.71
CA LEU A 357 25.14 -7.21 -1.30
C LEU A 357 25.19 -7.38 -2.83
N HIS A 358 26.27 -6.94 -3.46
CA HIS A 358 26.49 -7.20 -4.89
C HIS A 358 26.53 -8.70 -5.20
N ALA A 359 27.14 -9.50 -4.32
CA ALA A 359 27.21 -10.95 -4.47
C ALA A 359 25.85 -11.67 -4.34
N THR A 360 24.79 -11.03 -3.83
CA THR A 360 23.44 -11.63 -3.77
C THR A 360 22.82 -11.87 -5.14
N GLY A 361 23.28 -11.16 -6.18
CA GLY A 361 22.67 -11.21 -7.51
C GLY A 361 21.30 -10.53 -7.62
N LEU A 362 20.77 -9.97 -6.52
CA LEU A 362 19.55 -9.17 -6.55
C LEU A 362 19.75 -7.91 -7.40
N PRO A 363 18.73 -7.35 -8.05
CA PRO A 363 18.83 -6.03 -8.65
C PRO A 363 19.20 -4.95 -7.61
N VAL A 364 19.92 -3.90 -8.02
CA VAL A 364 20.41 -2.83 -7.12
C VAL A 364 19.31 -2.22 -6.24
N TYR A 365 18.08 -2.10 -6.77
CA TYR A 365 16.90 -1.68 -6.00
C TYR A 365 16.71 -2.53 -4.74
N TRP A 366 16.70 -3.85 -4.89
CA TRP A 366 16.50 -4.80 -3.80
C TRP A 366 17.74 -4.89 -2.90
N GLN A 367 18.95 -4.82 -3.47
CA GLN A 367 20.20 -4.74 -2.69
C GLN A 367 20.17 -3.55 -1.71
N ARG A 368 19.70 -2.38 -2.17
CA ARG A 368 19.57 -1.18 -1.31
C ARG A 368 18.52 -1.33 -0.22
N LEU A 369 17.45 -2.09 -0.45
CA LEU A 369 16.45 -2.39 0.58
C LEU A 369 17.00 -3.39 1.61
N VAL A 370 17.79 -4.39 1.20
CA VAL A 370 18.52 -5.27 2.13
C VAL A 370 19.57 -4.49 2.91
N ALA A 371 20.30 -3.57 2.28
CA ALA A 371 21.23 -2.66 2.96
C ALA A 371 20.52 -1.82 4.04
N LEU A 372 19.31 -1.34 3.76
CA LEU A 372 18.50 -0.60 4.73
C LEU A 372 18.17 -1.46 5.98
N LEU A 373 17.88 -2.75 5.79
CA LEU A 373 17.65 -3.70 6.88
C LEU A 373 18.94 -4.00 7.65
N GLU A 374 20.08 -4.13 6.97
CA GLU A 374 21.40 -4.30 7.62
C GLU A 374 21.77 -3.06 8.46
N VAL A 375 21.56 -1.85 7.95
CA VAL A 375 21.76 -0.63 8.74
C VAL A 375 20.91 -0.66 10.01
N HIS A 376 19.65 -1.11 9.92
CA HIS A 376 18.82 -1.27 11.10
C HIS A 376 19.33 -2.36 12.05
N ARG A 377 19.85 -3.47 11.52
CA ARG A 377 20.51 -4.50 12.32
C ARG A 377 21.65 -3.90 13.15
N GLN A 378 22.51 -3.07 12.57
CA GLN A 378 23.59 -2.39 13.29
C GLN A 378 23.05 -1.46 14.38
N LEU A 379 21.99 -0.70 14.09
CA LEU A 379 21.36 0.18 15.09
C LEU A 379 20.87 -0.59 16.33
N VAL A 380 20.28 -1.77 16.12
CA VAL A 380 19.69 -2.59 17.19
C VAL A 380 20.73 -3.46 17.90
N HIS A 381 21.56 -4.18 17.16
CA HIS A 381 22.47 -5.20 17.69
C HIS A 381 23.89 -4.70 17.97
N GLN A 382 24.23 -3.47 17.55
CA GLN A 382 25.52 -2.84 17.83
C GLN A 382 25.30 -1.40 18.36
N PRO A 383 24.59 -1.21 19.49
CA PRO A 383 24.16 0.11 19.96
C PRO A 383 25.33 1.07 20.28
N GLU A 384 26.51 0.54 20.58
CA GLU A 384 27.70 1.34 20.91
C GLU A 384 28.53 1.76 19.68
N HIS A 385 28.23 1.24 18.50
CA HIS A 385 29.00 1.50 17.28
C HIS A 385 28.28 2.48 16.35
N ARG A 386 29.04 3.25 15.58
CA ARG A 386 28.46 3.98 14.43
C ARG A 386 28.09 3.00 13.34
N VAL A 387 27.05 3.35 12.59
CA VAL A 387 26.69 2.59 11.38
C VAL A 387 27.80 2.75 10.35
N ASP A 388 28.08 1.67 9.64
CA ASP A 388 29.03 1.63 8.53
C ASP A 388 28.72 2.70 7.47
N GLU A 389 29.72 3.53 7.15
CA GLU A 389 29.56 4.68 6.24
C GLU A 389 29.42 4.27 4.78
N GLU A 390 30.08 3.19 4.37
CA GLU A 390 30.02 2.65 3.01
C GLU A 390 28.59 2.15 2.71
N LEU A 391 27.98 1.44 3.66
CA LEU A 391 26.57 1.05 3.58
C LEU A 391 25.63 2.26 3.52
N LEU A 392 25.89 3.31 4.31
CA LEU A 392 25.09 4.54 4.27
C LEU A 392 25.20 5.26 2.92
N GLU A 393 26.37 5.28 2.30
CA GLU A 393 26.60 5.81 0.96
C GLU A 393 25.94 4.96 -0.14
N PHE A 394 25.82 3.65 0.08
CA PHE A 394 25.16 2.73 -0.85
C PHE A 394 23.63 2.88 -0.88
N LEU A 395 23.02 3.33 0.22
CA LEU A 395 21.57 3.55 0.30
C LEU A 395 21.07 4.53 -0.78
N ASP A 396 19.78 4.42 -1.10
CA ASP A 396 19.10 5.48 -1.82
C ASP A 396 19.20 6.82 -1.04
N PRO A 397 19.48 7.96 -1.70
CA PRO A 397 19.64 9.24 -1.02
C PRO A 397 18.44 9.64 -0.16
N ALA A 398 17.21 9.37 -0.60
CA ALA A 398 16.01 9.67 0.16
C ALA A 398 15.92 8.78 1.41
N HIS A 399 16.24 7.49 1.28
CA HIS A 399 16.30 6.57 2.41
C HIS A 399 17.36 7.01 3.43
N ARG A 400 18.58 7.34 2.98
CA ARG A 400 19.67 7.83 3.84
C ARG A 400 19.25 9.09 4.60
N TRP A 401 18.58 10.02 3.93
CA TRP A 401 18.07 11.24 4.56
C TRP A 401 17.05 10.93 5.66
N LEU A 402 16.07 10.05 5.38
CA LEU A 402 15.08 9.63 6.39
C LEU A 402 15.73 8.93 7.58
N MET A 403 16.70 8.06 7.32
CA MET A 403 17.48 7.37 8.33
C MET A 403 18.20 8.35 9.26
N HIS A 404 18.89 9.36 8.69
CA HIS A 404 19.53 10.41 9.48
C HIS A 404 18.52 11.21 10.33
N ARG A 405 17.36 11.57 9.79
CA ARG A 405 16.31 12.28 10.55
C ARG A 405 15.74 11.46 11.70
N LYS A 406 15.70 10.13 11.54
CA LYS A 406 15.18 9.21 12.57
C LYS A 406 16.21 8.90 13.65
N TRP A 407 17.49 8.74 13.29
CA TRP A 407 18.60 8.40 14.20
C TRP A 407 19.80 9.36 14.04
N PRO A 408 19.64 10.67 14.33
CA PRO A 408 20.64 11.69 14.00
C PRO A 408 21.96 11.56 14.77
N THR A 409 21.96 10.88 15.91
CA THR A 409 23.16 10.65 16.73
C THR A 409 23.98 9.46 16.26
N ARG A 410 23.38 8.54 15.49
CA ARG A 410 23.99 7.27 15.07
C ARG A 410 24.29 7.23 13.58
N ILE A 411 23.57 8.02 12.79
CA ILE A 411 23.69 8.08 11.33
C ILE A 411 24.23 9.43 10.91
N THR A 412 25.32 9.41 10.14
CA THR A 412 25.97 10.62 9.63
C THR A 412 25.03 11.42 8.74
N ARG A 413 25.15 12.75 8.81
CA ARG A 413 24.42 13.64 7.91
C ARG A 413 24.87 13.34 6.47
N PRO A 414 23.95 13.13 5.52
CA PRO A 414 24.33 12.97 4.12
C PRO A 414 25.18 14.15 3.67
N ARG A 415 26.27 13.90 2.94
CA ARG A 415 26.92 14.94 2.14
C ARG A 415 25.86 15.47 1.18
N ALA A 416 25.66 16.79 1.13
CA ALA A 416 24.57 17.40 0.39
C ALA A 416 24.59 16.96 -1.09
N ALA A 417 23.69 16.03 -1.44
CA ALA A 417 23.41 15.62 -2.80
C ALA A 417 21.96 16.03 -3.08
N GLY A 418 21.82 17.27 -3.55
CA GLY A 418 20.56 17.96 -3.76
C GLY A 418 20.82 19.45 -3.57
N ARG A 419 20.58 20.26 -4.60
CA ARG A 419 20.76 21.71 -4.53
C ARG A 419 19.91 22.23 -3.35
N ASP A 420 20.56 22.73 -2.31
CA ASP A 420 19.92 23.70 -1.42
C ASP A 420 19.59 24.89 -2.33
N VAL A 421 18.34 24.97 -2.79
CA VAL A 421 17.83 26.23 -3.34
C VAL A 421 17.60 27.11 -2.13
N ALA A 422 18.42 28.16 -2.05
CA ALA A 422 18.45 29.18 -1.03
C ALA A 422 17.09 29.89 -0.84
#